data_AF-A0A1F4EW31-F1
#
_entry.id   AF-A0A1F4EW31-F1
#
_cell.length_a   1.000
_cell.length_b   1.000
_cell.length_c   1.000
_cell.angle_alpha   90.00
_cell.angle_beta   90.00
_cell.angle_gamma   90.00
#
_symmetry.space_group_name_H-M   'P 1'
#
loop_
_entity.id
_entity.type
_entity.pdbx_description
1 polymer ?
#
loop_
_entity_poly.entity_id
_entity_poly.type
_entity_poly.pdbx_seq_one_letter_code
_entity_poly.pdbx_strand_id
1 'polypeptide(L)'
;MRSPSGQLCGTIVWEAKQTRNWQAAWVRKLKDDQQTVGAEIAVLVTSAMPKEQNGRSGEPFVRESDVWVTRLDAARPLAEALRMTLLEMHKLRQANLGRSEKMELLYNYICSPQFAQRVKSVVEGFEAMRKDLDAEKNAMMRIWKKREMQLTRVTTGMLGVVGDLQGIGQEGMAQLDSIAALPGTAQEEASEVESDAA
;
A
#
# COMPACT_ATOMS: atom_id res chain seq x y z
N MET A 1 19.30 -16.43 -10.10
CA MET A 1 19.29 -16.26 -8.62
C MET A 1 19.71 -17.57 -7.96
N ARG A 2 20.46 -17.52 -6.85
CA ARG A 2 20.92 -18.73 -6.15
C ARG A 2 20.43 -18.81 -4.70
N SER A 3 20.22 -20.03 -4.21
CA SER A 3 19.96 -20.33 -2.80
C SER A 3 21.20 -20.04 -1.94
N PRO A 4 21.07 -19.97 -0.60
CA PRO A 4 22.23 -19.98 0.29
C PRO A 4 23.17 -21.18 0.09
N SER A 5 22.65 -22.31 -0.41
CA SER A 5 23.43 -23.50 -0.78
C SER A 5 24.08 -23.43 -2.18
N GLY A 6 23.97 -22.30 -2.88
CA GLY A 6 24.60 -22.07 -4.18
C GLY A 6 23.86 -22.63 -5.40
N GLN A 7 22.74 -23.34 -5.21
CA GLN A 7 21.92 -23.89 -6.30
C GLN A 7 21.16 -22.79 -7.04
N LEU A 8 21.00 -22.94 -8.36
CA LEU A 8 20.15 -22.04 -9.15
C LEU A 8 18.68 -22.24 -8.77
N CYS A 9 18.00 -21.18 -8.34
CA CYS A 9 16.59 -21.22 -7.90
C CYS A 9 15.60 -20.66 -8.93
N GLY A 10 16.12 -20.02 -9.98
CA GLY A 10 15.33 -19.38 -11.02
C GLY A 10 16.00 -18.10 -11.50
N THR A 11 15.41 -17.53 -12.55
CA THR A 11 15.89 -16.37 -13.28
C THR A 11 14.73 -15.37 -13.42
N ILE A 12 15.04 -14.11 -13.15
CA ILE A 12 14.11 -13.00 -13.41
C ILE A 12 14.76 -12.17 -14.51
N VAL A 13 14.05 -11.95 -15.61
CA VAL A 13 14.47 -11.00 -16.64
C VAL A 13 13.94 -9.62 -16.29
N TRP A 14 14.83 -8.63 -16.31
CA TRP A 14 14.51 -7.24 -16.02
C TRP A 14 14.81 -6.40 -17.26
N GLU A 15 13.84 -5.60 -17.70
CA GLU A 15 14.04 -4.57 -18.71
C GLU A 15 13.65 -3.21 -18.12
N ALA A 16 14.45 -2.18 -18.35
CA ALA A 16 14.14 -0.82 -17.95
C ALA A 16 13.82 0.04 -19.17
N LYS A 17 12.73 0.82 -19.08
CA LYS A 17 12.30 1.78 -20.10
C LYS A 17 12.18 3.16 -19.48
N GLN A 18 12.97 4.09 -19.99
CA GLN A 18 12.89 5.50 -19.60
C GLN A 18 12.30 6.30 -20.76
N THR A 19 10.98 6.41 -20.75
CA THR A 19 10.21 7.00 -21.85
C THR A 19 8.99 7.73 -21.29
N ARG A 20 8.54 8.77 -21.98
CA ARG A 20 7.39 9.59 -21.54
C ARG A 20 6.04 8.91 -21.75
N ASN A 21 5.92 8.09 -22.79
CA ASN A 21 4.64 7.49 -23.21
C ASN A 21 4.73 5.98 -23.16
N TRP A 22 3.80 5.33 -22.46
CA TRP A 22 3.67 3.88 -22.40
C TRP A 22 3.45 3.26 -23.79
N GLN A 23 4.07 2.11 -24.05
CA GLN A 23 3.79 1.29 -25.23
C GLN A 23 3.59 -0.17 -24.84
N ALA A 24 2.40 -0.71 -25.14
CA ALA A 24 2.07 -2.11 -24.90
C ALA A 24 2.99 -3.11 -25.66
N ALA A 25 3.67 -2.64 -26.71
CA ALA A 25 4.65 -3.44 -27.44
C ALA A 25 5.85 -3.88 -26.58
N TRP A 26 6.21 -3.12 -25.54
CA TRP A 26 7.31 -3.50 -24.64
C TRP A 26 6.99 -4.75 -23.85
N VAL A 27 5.74 -4.91 -23.41
CA VAL A 27 5.29 -6.12 -22.70
C VAL A 27 5.45 -7.33 -23.62
N ARG A 28 5.01 -7.24 -24.88
CA ARG A 28 5.15 -8.33 -25.86
C ARG A 28 6.61 -8.71 -26.08
N LYS A 29 7.45 -7.72 -26.39
CA LYS A 29 8.88 -7.92 -26.60
C LYS A 29 9.54 -8.57 -25.37
N LEU A 30 9.24 -8.08 -24.17
CA LEU A 30 9.83 -8.63 -22.95
C LEU A 30 9.39 -10.07 -22.67
N LYS A 31 8.19 -10.48 -23.10
CA LYS A 31 7.78 -11.90 -23.03
C LYS A 31 8.56 -12.77 -24.00
N ASP A 32 8.84 -12.29 -25.19
CA ASP A 32 9.69 -13.00 -26.15
C ASP A 32 11.13 -13.15 -25.59
N ASP A 33 11.66 -12.08 -24.99
CA ASP A 33 12.95 -12.08 -24.31
C ASP A 33 12.94 -13.04 -23.10
N GLN A 34 11.85 -13.07 -22.32
CA GLN A 34 11.65 -14.00 -21.20
C GLN A 34 11.72 -15.46 -21.65
N GLN A 35 11.03 -15.81 -22.73
CA GLN A 35 11.04 -17.16 -23.29
C GLN A 35 12.43 -17.55 -23.81
N THR A 36 13.09 -16.63 -24.52
CA THR A 36 14.43 -16.86 -25.09
C THR A 36 15.46 -17.14 -24.01
N VAL A 37 15.39 -16.42 -22.88
CA VAL A 37 16.29 -16.59 -21.73
C VAL A 37 15.84 -17.72 -20.80
N GLY A 38 14.63 -18.25 -20.97
CA GLY A 38 14.04 -19.24 -20.08
C GLY A 38 13.82 -18.72 -18.66
N ALA A 39 13.51 -17.43 -18.51
CA ALA A 39 13.30 -16.81 -17.22
C ALA A 39 11.90 -17.11 -16.67
N GLU A 40 11.80 -17.49 -15.40
CA GLU A 40 10.51 -17.77 -14.76
C GLU A 40 9.65 -16.51 -14.58
N ILE A 41 10.27 -15.35 -14.43
CA ILE A 41 9.56 -14.09 -14.17
C ILE A 41 10.13 -12.98 -15.06
N ALA A 42 9.26 -12.16 -15.62
CA ALA A 42 9.61 -10.95 -16.35
C ALA A 42 9.16 -9.69 -15.60
N VAL A 43 10.05 -8.70 -15.52
CA VAL A 43 9.78 -7.41 -14.89
C VAL A 43 10.21 -6.26 -15.79
N LEU A 44 9.27 -5.37 -16.09
CA LEU A 44 9.47 -4.13 -16.81
C LEU A 44 9.47 -2.96 -15.83
N VAL A 45 10.60 -2.27 -15.70
CA VAL A 45 10.71 -1.04 -14.92
C VAL A 45 10.46 0.14 -15.84
N THR A 46 9.49 1.00 -15.53
CA THR A 46 9.11 2.14 -16.38
C THR A 46 8.76 3.39 -15.59
N SER A 47 9.06 4.56 -16.15
CA SER A 47 8.56 5.85 -15.67
C SER A 47 7.13 6.16 -16.17
N ALA A 48 6.72 5.53 -17.26
CA ALA A 48 5.38 5.67 -17.85
C ALA A 48 4.60 4.38 -17.60
N MET A 49 3.74 4.39 -16.58
CA MET A 49 2.91 3.24 -16.24
C MET A 49 1.76 3.05 -17.25
N PRO A 50 1.28 1.81 -17.47
CA PRO A 50 0.04 1.57 -18.21
C PRO A 50 -1.10 2.34 -17.53
N LYS A 51 -2.00 2.91 -18.35
CA LYS A 51 -3.18 3.59 -17.84
C LYS A 51 -4.25 2.53 -17.53
N GLU A 52 -4.75 2.48 -16.31
CA GLU A 52 -5.99 1.79 -16.01
C GLU A 52 -7.17 2.33 -16.84
N GLN A 53 -8.17 1.48 -17.07
CA GLN A 53 -9.42 1.78 -17.77
C GLN A 53 -10.16 3.01 -17.18
N ASN A 54 -9.81 3.44 -15.95
CA ASN A 54 -10.36 4.59 -15.23
C ASN A 54 -9.38 5.77 -15.00
N GLY A 55 -8.25 5.82 -15.70
CA GLY A 55 -7.52 7.08 -15.92
C GLY A 55 -6.28 7.40 -15.06
N ARG A 56 -6.00 6.68 -13.96
CA ARG A 56 -4.68 6.71 -13.28
C ARG A 56 -4.45 5.41 -12.49
N SER A 57 -3.49 4.60 -12.91
CA SER A 57 -2.94 3.55 -12.05
C SER A 57 -2.04 4.21 -11.01
N GLY A 58 -2.59 4.51 -9.84
CA GLY A 58 -1.83 4.98 -8.68
C GLY A 58 -0.95 3.89 -8.05
N GLU A 59 -1.06 2.66 -8.54
CA GLU A 59 -0.33 1.51 -8.02
C GLU A 59 1.17 1.57 -8.38
N PRO A 60 2.07 1.24 -7.44
CA PRO A 60 3.52 1.28 -7.64
C PRO A 60 4.02 0.19 -8.61
N PHE A 61 3.24 -0.87 -8.78
CA PHE A 61 3.44 -1.92 -9.76
C PHE A 61 2.11 -2.58 -10.10
N VAL A 62 2.00 -3.16 -11.29
CA VAL A 62 0.84 -3.89 -11.79
C VAL A 62 1.31 -5.14 -12.52
N ARG A 63 0.42 -6.13 -12.67
CA ARG A 63 0.70 -7.29 -13.52
C ARG A 63 -0.08 -7.18 -14.83
N GLU A 64 0.63 -7.03 -15.93
CA GLU A 64 0.04 -6.89 -17.26
C GLU A 64 0.52 -8.03 -18.15
N SER A 65 -0.42 -8.83 -18.67
CA SER A 65 -0.12 -9.97 -19.54
C SER A 65 1.00 -10.87 -19.00
N ASP A 66 1.00 -11.18 -17.70
CA ASP A 66 2.02 -12.00 -17.02
C ASP A 66 3.43 -11.37 -16.91
N VAL A 67 3.56 -10.08 -17.21
CA VAL A 67 4.76 -9.29 -16.94
C VAL A 67 4.46 -8.36 -15.77
N TRP A 68 5.38 -8.27 -14.81
CA TRP A 68 5.30 -7.25 -13.77
C TRP A 68 5.76 -5.93 -14.33
N VAL A 69 4.91 -4.90 -14.29
CA VAL A 69 5.27 -3.55 -14.68
C VAL A 69 5.38 -2.72 -13.41
N THR A 70 6.52 -2.10 -13.17
CA THR A 70 6.80 -1.41 -11.92
C THR A 70 7.49 -0.07 -12.15
N ARG A 71 7.27 0.86 -11.24
CA ARG A 71 8.06 2.09 -11.15
C ARG A 71 9.42 1.82 -10.51
N LEU A 72 10.37 2.72 -10.74
CA LEU A 72 11.73 2.59 -10.20
C LEU A 72 11.76 2.56 -8.66
N ASP A 73 10.89 3.32 -8.00
CA ASP A 73 10.76 3.39 -6.54
C ASP A 73 10.27 2.06 -5.92
N ALA A 74 9.51 1.26 -6.67
CA ALA A 74 9.02 -0.04 -6.23
C ALA A 74 9.82 -1.23 -6.75
N ALA A 75 10.80 -1.02 -7.64
CA ALA A 75 11.56 -2.10 -8.26
C ALA A 75 12.33 -2.96 -7.24
N ARG A 76 12.96 -2.32 -6.23
CA ARG A 76 13.70 -3.04 -5.18
C ARG A 76 12.79 -3.88 -4.27
N PRO A 77 11.74 -3.33 -3.63
CA PRO A 77 10.84 -4.15 -2.81
C PRO A 77 10.14 -5.25 -3.63
N LEU A 78 9.80 -4.98 -4.90
CA LEU A 78 9.27 -6.02 -5.79
C LEU A 78 10.31 -7.12 -6.05
N ALA A 79 11.58 -6.77 -6.29
CA ALA A 79 12.64 -7.75 -6.47
C ALA A 79 12.80 -8.68 -5.25
N GLU A 80 12.70 -8.15 -4.03
CA GLU A 80 12.74 -8.95 -2.80
C GLU A 80 11.54 -9.89 -2.68
N ALA A 81 10.33 -9.42 -3.00
CA ALA A 81 9.15 -10.26 -3.02
C ALA A 81 9.26 -11.42 -4.03
N LEU A 82 9.64 -11.11 -5.28
CA LEU A 82 9.82 -12.10 -6.35
C LEU A 82 10.96 -13.07 -6.03
N ARG A 83 12.03 -12.60 -5.36
CA ARG A 83 13.11 -13.42 -4.84
C ARG A 83 12.60 -14.48 -3.87
N MET A 84 11.80 -14.08 -2.88
CA MET A 84 11.24 -15.01 -1.91
C MET A 84 10.37 -16.06 -2.61
N THR A 85 9.52 -15.66 -3.56
CA THR A 85 8.69 -16.58 -4.34
C THR A 85 9.52 -17.63 -5.08
N LEU A 86 10.59 -17.23 -5.78
CA LEU A 86 11.45 -18.19 -6.49
C LEU A 86 12.20 -19.13 -5.54
N LEU A 87 12.65 -18.63 -4.37
CA LEU A 87 13.30 -19.46 -3.36
C LEU A 87 12.34 -20.50 -2.77
N GLU A 88 11.08 -20.12 -2.51
CA GLU A 88 10.05 -21.05 -2.05
C GLU A 88 9.70 -22.09 -3.12
N MET A 89 9.52 -21.66 -4.37
CA MET A 89 9.31 -22.58 -5.49
C MET A 89 10.47 -23.57 -5.65
N HIS A 90 11.71 -23.10 -5.50
CA HIS A 90 12.88 -23.97 -5.54
C HIS A 90 12.89 -24.98 -4.38
N LYS A 91 12.58 -24.56 -3.15
CA LYS A 91 12.45 -25.46 -1.99
C LYS A 91 11.40 -26.55 -2.25
N LEU A 92 10.26 -26.18 -2.82
CA LEU A 92 9.21 -27.12 -3.20
C LEU A 92 9.70 -28.10 -4.29
N ARG A 93 10.35 -27.60 -5.36
CA ARG A 93 10.93 -28.45 -6.41
C ARG A 93 11.98 -29.43 -5.84
N GLN A 94 12.88 -28.96 -4.97
CA GLN A 94 13.89 -29.79 -4.32
C GLN A 94 13.28 -30.84 -3.40
N ALA A 95 12.25 -30.49 -2.63
CA ALA A 95 11.48 -31.46 -1.84
C ALA A 95 10.79 -32.54 -2.70
N ASN A 96 10.57 -32.25 -3.99
CA ASN A 96 9.87 -33.13 -4.94
C ASN A 96 10.80 -33.99 -5.82
N LEU A 97 12.09 -33.64 -5.97
CA LEU A 97 13.04 -34.36 -6.84
C LEU A 97 13.43 -35.78 -6.38
N GLY A 98 12.93 -36.24 -5.22
CA GLY A 98 13.24 -37.56 -4.65
C GLY A 98 12.06 -38.52 -4.45
N ARG A 99 10.87 -38.27 -5.00
CA ARG A 99 9.67 -39.12 -4.79
C ARG A 99 8.77 -39.18 -6.04
N SER A 100 9.06 -40.07 -6.99
CA SER A 100 8.20 -40.24 -8.18
C SER A 100 6.78 -40.74 -7.88
N GLU A 101 6.51 -41.29 -6.68
CA GLU A 101 5.17 -41.74 -6.25
C GLU A 101 4.25 -40.62 -5.72
N LYS A 102 4.73 -39.38 -5.50
CA LYS A 102 3.92 -38.28 -4.91
C LYS A 102 3.36 -37.26 -5.90
N MET A 103 3.78 -37.27 -7.17
CA MET A 103 3.25 -36.34 -8.18
C MET A 103 1.75 -36.58 -8.42
N GLU A 104 1.34 -37.84 -8.42
CA GLU A 104 -0.06 -38.26 -8.48
C GLU A 104 -0.86 -37.81 -7.24
N LEU A 105 -0.22 -37.84 -6.07
CA LEU A 105 -0.82 -37.40 -4.80
C LEU A 105 -0.98 -35.87 -4.72
N LEU A 106 -0.06 -35.11 -5.29
CA LEU A 106 -0.15 -33.65 -5.45
C LEU A 106 -1.21 -33.26 -6.48
N TYR A 107 -1.27 -33.95 -7.61
CA TYR A 107 -2.32 -33.76 -8.61
C TYR A 107 -3.69 -34.03 -7.99
N ASN A 108 -3.84 -35.16 -7.29
CA ASN A 108 -5.07 -35.51 -6.58
C ASN A 108 -5.43 -34.50 -5.48
N TYR A 109 -4.45 -33.93 -4.78
CA TYR A 109 -4.70 -32.89 -3.78
C TYR A 109 -5.14 -31.56 -4.39
N ILE A 110 -4.48 -31.09 -5.47
CA ILE A 110 -4.86 -29.86 -6.19
C ILE A 110 -6.26 -30.00 -6.78
N CYS A 111 -6.60 -31.18 -7.29
CA CYS A 111 -7.94 -31.50 -7.79
C CYS A 111 -8.93 -31.87 -6.66
N SER A 112 -8.49 -31.92 -5.40
CA SER A 112 -9.35 -32.34 -4.29
C SER A 112 -10.31 -31.23 -3.86
N PRO A 113 -11.52 -31.59 -3.38
CA PRO A 113 -12.44 -30.66 -2.73
C PRO A 113 -11.81 -29.93 -1.54
N GLN A 114 -10.83 -30.55 -0.86
CA GLN A 114 -10.17 -29.97 0.31
C GLN A 114 -9.26 -28.79 -0.06
N PHE A 115 -8.55 -28.85 -1.19
CA PHE A 115 -7.76 -27.72 -1.67
C PHE A 115 -8.65 -26.56 -2.11
N ALA A 116 -9.72 -26.85 -2.86
CA ALA A 116 -10.71 -25.84 -3.24
C ALA A 116 -11.33 -25.15 -2.02
N GLN A 117 -11.66 -25.91 -0.97
CA GLN A 117 -12.20 -25.36 0.27
C GLN A 117 -11.17 -24.48 1.00
N ARG A 118 -9.89 -24.84 1.01
CA ARG A 118 -8.84 -24.00 1.62
C ARG A 118 -8.64 -22.69 0.87
N VAL A 119 -8.59 -22.72 -0.46
CA VAL A 119 -8.51 -21.50 -1.28
C VAL A 119 -9.74 -20.64 -1.04
N LYS A 120 -10.93 -21.24 -1.00
CA LYS A 120 -12.18 -20.55 -0.69
C LYS A 120 -12.15 -19.88 0.68
N SER A 121 -11.68 -20.57 1.73
CA SER A 121 -11.54 -19.97 3.07
C SER A 121 -10.55 -18.81 3.12
N VAL A 122 -9.47 -18.85 2.32
CA VAL A 122 -8.53 -17.72 2.21
C VAL A 122 -9.19 -16.53 1.52
N VAL A 123 -9.93 -16.76 0.43
CA VAL A 123 -10.68 -15.71 -0.27
C VAL A 123 -11.77 -15.11 0.63
N GLU A 124 -12.53 -15.95 1.34
CA GLU A 124 -13.54 -15.51 2.31
C GLU A 124 -12.93 -14.69 3.45
N GLY A 125 -11.76 -15.10 3.96
CA GLY A 125 -11.02 -14.33 4.97
C GLY A 125 -10.56 -12.97 4.45
N PHE A 126 -10.13 -12.90 3.19
CA PHE A 126 -9.77 -11.64 2.54
C PHE A 126 -10.97 -10.72 2.32
N GLU A 127 -12.11 -11.26 1.89
CA GLU A 127 -13.35 -10.50 1.75
C GLU A 127 -13.87 -9.96 3.09
N ALA A 128 -13.78 -10.76 4.16
CA ALA A 128 -14.12 -10.34 5.51
C ALA A 128 -13.22 -9.19 5.99
N MET A 129 -11.89 -9.33 5.86
CA MET A 129 -10.95 -8.28 6.24
C MET A 129 -11.18 -6.98 5.45
N ARG A 130 -11.51 -7.06 4.15
CA ARG A 130 -11.84 -5.87 3.35
C ARG A 130 -13.10 -5.19 3.86
N LYS A 131 -14.14 -5.96 4.17
CA LYS A 131 -15.41 -5.44 4.70
C LYS A 131 -15.21 -4.77 6.07
N ASP A 132 -14.42 -5.36 6.95
CA ASP A 132 -14.12 -4.80 8.26
C ASP A 132 -13.36 -3.48 8.12
N LEU A 133 -12.35 -3.43 7.26
CA LEU A 133 -11.61 -2.19 6.95
C LEU A 133 -12.53 -1.06 6.46
N ASP A 134 -13.47 -1.37 5.57
CA ASP A 134 -14.42 -0.38 5.07
C ASP A 134 -15.41 0.07 6.14
N ALA A 135 -15.83 -0.83 7.04
CA ALA A 135 -16.65 -0.50 8.19
C ALA A 135 -15.91 0.42 9.18
N GLU A 136 -14.64 0.14 9.47
CA GLU A 136 -13.77 0.96 10.31
C GLU A 136 -13.57 2.36 9.74
N LYS A 137 -13.27 2.47 8.44
CA LYS A 137 -13.16 3.77 7.76
C LYS A 137 -14.44 4.60 7.91
N ASN A 138 -15.59 3.98 7.69
CA ASN A 138 -16.89 4.66 7.81
C ASN A 138 -17.19 5.09 9.25
N ALA A 139 -16.88 4.24 10.23
CA ALA A 139 -17.02 4.57 11.64
C ALA A 139 -16.10 5.74 12.03
N MET A 140 -14.84 5.72 11.60
CA MET A 140 -13.86 6.75 11.90
C MET A 140 -14.23 8.10 11.28
N MET A 141 -14.73 8.11 10.03
CA MET A 141 -15.26 9.33 9.42
C MET A 141 -16.41 9.96 10.22
N ARG A 142 -17.31 9.15 10.78
CA ARG A 142 -18.39 9.65 11.65
C ARG A 142 -17.83 10.21 12.96
N ILE A 143 -16.84 9.55 13.55
CA ILE A 143 -16.17 10.01 14.77
C ILE A 143 -15.46 11.34 14.53
N TRP A 144 -14.73 11.47 13.43
CA TRP A 144 -14.06 12.73 13.04
C TRP A 144 -15.07 13.86 12.90
N LYS A 145 -16.13 13.69 12.10
CA LYS A 145 -17.17 14.71 11.94
C LYS A 145 -17.81 15.13 13.26
N LYS A 146 -18.06 14.17 14.16
CA LYS A 146 -18.59 14.47 15.50
C LYS A 146 -17.61 15.29 16.33
N ARG A 147 -16.32 14.91 16.34
CA ARG A 147 -15.28 15.61 17.10
C ARG A 147 -15.02 17.01 16.55
N GLU A 148 -15.00 17.16 15.23
CA GLU A 148 -14.88 18.44 14.55
C GLU A 148 -16.03 19.38 14.96
N MET A 149 -17.28 18.90 14.93
CA MET A 149 -18.43 19.68 15.39
C MET A 149 -18.35 20.04 16.88
N GLN A 150 -17.83 19.14 17.72
CA GLN A 150 -17.60 19.43 19.14
C GLN A 150 -16.53 20.51 19.34
N LEU A 151 -15.40 20.42 18.62
CA LEU A 151 -14.34 21.41 18.64
C LEU A 151 -14.87 22.77 18.19
N THR A 152 -15.57 22.84 17.05
CA THR A 152 -16.19 24.08 16.56
C THR A 152 -17.14 24.68 17.60
N ARG A 153 -18.00 23.87 18.23
CA ARG A 153 -18.92 24.36 19.27
C ARG A 153 -18.20 24.93 20.48
N VAL A 154 -17.11 24.29 20.93
CA VAL A 154 -16.29 24.79 22.03
C VAL A 154 -15.63 26.11 21.64
N THR A 155 -15.04 26.19 20.45
CA THR A 155 -14.42 27.43 19.92
C THR A 155 -15.44 28.56 19.82
N THR A 156 -16.61 28.32 19.21
CA THR A 156 -17.68 29.34 19.15
C THR A 156 -18.16 29.74 20.54
N GLY A 157 -18.28 28.78 21.47
CA GLY A 157 -18.65 29.05 22.85
C GLY A 157 -17.64 29.95 23.56
N MET A 158 -16.34 29.67 23.40
CA MET A 158 -15.26 30.51 23.93
C MET A 158 -15.29 31.91 23.34
N LEU A 159 -15.46 32.05 22.01
CA LEU A 159 -15.60 33.35 21.37
C LEU A 159 -16.81 34.15 21.89
N GLY A 160 -17.93 33.47 22.17
CA GLY A 160 -19.10 34.08 22.81
C GLY A 160 -18.81 34.62 24.20
N VAL A 161 -18.16 33.81 25.06
CA VAL A 161 -17.73 34.24 26.41
C VAL A 161 -16.78 35.43 26.35
N VAL A 162 -15.84 35.44 25.39
CA VAL A 162 -14.96 36.60 25.17
C VAL A 162 -15.76 37.85 24.78
N GLY A 163 -16.74 37.72 23.89
CA GLY A 163 -17.63 38.82 23.50
C GLY A 163 -18.48 39.35 24.66
N ASP A 164 -19.04 38.46 25.48
CA ASP A 164 -19.82 38.84 26.67
C ASP A 164 -18.97 39.62 27.67
N LEU A 165 -17.73 39.17 27.93
CA LEU A 165 -16.82 39.83 28.86
C LEU A 165 -16.31 41.18 28.33
N GLN A 166 -16.09 41.31 27.01
CA GLN A 166 -15.83 42.60 26.37
C GLN A 166 -17.01 43.58 26.55
N GLY A 167 -18.25 43.08 26.49
CA GLY A 167 -19.46 43.88 26.71
C GLY A 167 -19.66 44.35 28.16
N ILE A 168 -19.16 43.61 29.15
CA ILE A 168 -19.32 43.92 30.59
C ILE A 168 -18.30 44.97 31.08
N GLY A 169 -17.21 45.23 30.35
CA GLY A 169 -16.23 46.29 30.64
C GLY A 169 -14.84 45.77 31.03
N GLN A 170 -13.92 46.67 31.42
CA GLN A 170 -12.48 46.35 31.61
C GLN A 170 -12.20 45.25 32.66
N GLU A 171 -13.06 45.09 33.67
CA GLU A 171 -12.90 44.04 34.70
C GLU A 171 -13.10 42.62 34.14
N GLY A 172 -13.91 42.45 33.08
CA GLY A 172 -14.13 41.14 32.44
C GLY A 172 -12.94 40.66 31.61
N MET A 173 -12.18 41.58 31.01
CA MET A 173 -10.98 41.26 30.22
C MET A 173 -9.83 40.74 31.08
N ALA A 174 -9.63 41.31 32.27
CA ALA A 174 -8.60 40.86 33.21
C ALA A 174 -8.83 39.41 33.70
N GLN A 175 -10.08 38.93 33.71
CA GLN A 175 -10.38 37.53 34.05
C GLN A 175 -10.08 36.55 32.89
N LEU A 176 -10.18 36.99 31.63
CA LEU A 176 -9.84 36.14 30.47
C LEU A 176 -8.35 35.82 30.39
N ASP A 177 -7.49 36.80 30.65
CA ASP A 177 -6.03 36.62 30.67
C ASP A 177 -5.60 35.56 31.70
N SER A 178 -6.35 35.46 32.81
CA SER A 178 -6.11 34.44 33.85
C SER A 178 -6.56 33.03 33.45
N ILE A 179 -7.56 32.91 32.56
CA ILE A 179 -8.10 31.62 32.08
C ILE A 179 -7.31 31.12 30.87
N ALA A 180 -6.88 32.01 29.98
CA ALA A 180 -6.05 31.69 28.82
C ALA A 180 -4.66 31.13 29.21
N ALA A 181 -4.21 31.39 30.44
CA ALA A 181 -2.96 30.87 31.00
C ALA A 181 -3.01 29.38 31.45
N LEU A 182 -4.14 28.67 31.28
CA LEU A 182 -4.23 27.24 31.54
C LEU A 182 -3.51 26.42 30.44
N PRO A 183 -2.79 25.34 30.79
CA PRO A 183 -1.93 24.63 29.84
C PRO A 183 -2.78 23.85 28.82
N GLY A 184 -2.75 24.28 27.56
CA GLY A 184 -3.34 23.55 26.43
C GLY A 184 -3.63 24.35 25.17
N THR A 185 -3.61 25.68 25.19
CA THR A 185 -3.94 26.54 24.03
C THR A 185 -2.76 27.31 23.44
N ALA A 186 -1.58 27.24 24.06
CA ALA A 186 -0.44 28.10 23.71
C ALA A 186 0.57 27.49 22.71
N GLN A 187 0.27 26.37 22.05
CA GLN A 187 1.27 25.65 21.23
C GLN A 187 1.06 25.65 19.71
N GLU A 188 0.00 26.25 19.16
CA GLU A 188 -0.20 26.27 17.69
C GLU A 188 0.14 27.60 17.00
N GLU A 189 0.23 28.75 17.69
CA GLU A 189 0.55 30.03 17.00
C GLU A 189 2.05 30.32 16.85
N ALA A 190 2.94 29.56 17.48
CA ALA A 190 4.38 29.84 17.45
C ALA A 190 5.13 29.27 16.22
N SER A 191 4.50 28.42 15.38
CA SER A 191 5.20 27.77 14.26
C SER A 191 4.97 28.40 12.87
N GLU A 192 4.06 29.36 12.72
CA GLU A 192 3.81 29.99 11.40
C GLU A 192 4.55 31.32 11.17
N VAL A 193 5.16 31.93 12.19
CA VAL A 193 5.83 33.24 12.04
C VAL A 193 7.34 33.11 11.71
N GLU A 194 7.97 31.95 11.91
CA GLU A 194 9.43 31.81 11.75
C GLU A 194 9.89 31.31 10.36
N SER A 195 8.99 31.00 9.42
CA SER A 195 9.38 30.51 8.08
C SER A 195 9.42 31.56 6.97
N ASP A 196 9.11 32.84 7.24
CA ASP A 196 9.07 33.90 6.22
C ASP A 196 10.20 34.94 6.35
N ALA A 197 11.26 34.62 7.11
CA ALA A 197 12.39 35.52 7.36
C ALA A 197 13.79 34.90 7.18
N ALA A 198 13.96 33.89 6.32
CA ALA A 198 15.28 33.35 5.95
C ALA A 198 15.45 33.20 4.43
#